data_AF-A0AAU4T7L0-F1
#
_entry.id   AF-A0AAU4T7L0-F1
#
_cell.length_a   1.000
_cell.length_b   1.000
_cell.length_c   1.000
_cell.angle_alpha   90.00
_cell.angle_beta   90.00
_cell.angle_gamma   90.00
#
_symmetry.space_group_name_H-M   'P 1'
#
loop_
_entity.id
_entity.type
_entity.pdbx_description
1 polymer ?
#
loop_
_entity_poly.entity_id
_entity_poly.type
_entity_poly.pdbx_seq_one_letter_code
_entity_poly.pdbx_strand_id
1 'polypeptide(L)'
;MSTETADRWIHSWDAQQEHYAIGREERFTVIADVVAHAGQGAANPLVADLGCGPGSLAARLAVTHPHWEVVGVDADPLLLALGRASYGSTIRLVETVIGTDGWIEALELSRPLDAVVSSTALHYLPEKSLLEVYGQLHQLLRPGGVLVNADHFLPEDAALSALTGEVGRRAAERRGVPGRSACRAAPTGPLGGERPNRPRNWRSCRPKDKRACRPGARTTRNCQDLWMRSGCLLAGEGT
;
A
#
# COMPACT_ATOMS: atom_id res chain seq x y z
N MET A 1 10.76 -17.73 -8.71
CA MET A 1 11.45 -16.89 -7.71
C MET A 1 11.66 -17.73 -6.47
N SER A 2 12.84 -17.72 -5.82
CA SER A 2 13.01 -18.45 -4.55
C SER A 2 12.33 -17.71 -3.40
N THR A 3 11.87 -18.44 -2.39
CA THR A 3 11.31 -17.88 -1.15
C THR A 3 12.27 -16.88 -0.51
N GLU A 4 13.55 -17.24 -0.36
CA GLU A 4 14.58 -16.33 0.20
C GLU A 4 14.72 -15.01 -0.58
N THR A 5 14.62 -15.05 -1.91
CA THR A 5 14.65 -13.82 -2.73
C THR A 5 13.38 -13.00 -2.50
N ALA A 6 12.22 -13.66 -2.44
CA ALA A 6 10.95 -12.99 -2.18
C ALA A 6 10.95 -12.33 -0.80
N ASP A 7 11.37 -13.04 0.25
CA ASP A 7 11.44 -12.53 1.62
C ASP A 7 12.33 -11.29 1.71
N ARG A 8 13.50 -11.31 1.04
CA ARG A 8 14.38 -10.12 0.97
C ARG A 8 13.71 -8.92 0.31
N TRP A 9 12.94 -9.13 -0.76
CA TRP A 9 12.20 -8.07 -1.42
C TRP A 9 11.04 -7.56 -0.56
N ILE A 10 10.31 -8.45 0.10
CA ILE A 10 9.24 -8.09 1.04
C ILE A 10 9.80 -7.29 2.22
N HIS A 11 10.93 -7.70 2.80
CA HIS A 11 11.59 -6.92 3.85
C HIS A 11 12.01 -5.53 3.36
N SER A 12 12.51 -5.42 2.12
CA SER A 12 12.87 -4.13 1.53
C SER A 12 11.63 -3.25 1.29
N TRP A 13 10.53 -3.85 0.83
CA TRP A 13 9.23 -3.19 0.68
C TRP A 13 8.70 -2.70 2.03
N ASP A 14 8.67 -3.55 3.05
CA ASP A 14 8.19 -3.20 4.39
C ASP A 14 9.00 -2.05 5.01
N ALA A 15 10.33 -2.11 4.90
CA ALA A 15 11.21 -1.02 5.35
C ALA A 15 10.96 0.29 4.60
N GLN A 16 10.68 0.22 3.28
CA GLN A 16 10.28 1.39 2.51
C GLN A 16 8.92 1.93 2.98
N GLN A 17 7.93 1.06 3.21
CA GLN A 17 6.58 1.47 3.63
C GLN A 17 6.59 2.09 5.02
N GLU A 18 7.45 1.65 5.94
CA GLU A 18 7.57 2.25 7.28
C GLU A 18 8.03 3.72 7.23
N HIS A 19 8.79 4.12 6.19
CA HIS A 19 9.11 5.53 5.99
C HIS A 19 7.90 6.38 5.59
N TYR A 20 6.96 5.81 4.84
CA TYR A 20 5.74 6.51 4.39
C TYR A 20 4.61 6.41 5.42
N ALA A 21 4.57 5.32 6.18
CA ALA A 21 3.57 5.03 7.20
C ALA A 21 4.22 4.99 8.57
N ILE A 22 4.41 6.16 9.17
CA ILE A 22 5.03 6.28 10.50
C ILE A 22 4.25 5.42 11.50
N GLY A 23 4.96 4.47 12.13
CA GLY A 23 4.38 3.54 13.08
C GLY A 23 3.54 2.42 12.45
N ARG A 24 3.83 2.02 11.22
CA ARG A 24 3.17 0.89 10.54
C ARG A 24 3.06 -0.36 11.41
N GLU A 25 4.14 -0.74 12.10
CA GLU A 25 4.17 -1.93 12.95
C GLU A 25 3.19 -1.83 14.14
N GLU A 26 3.07 -0.64 14.73
CA GLU A 26 2.09 -0.36 15.79
C GLU A 26 0.67 -0.41 15.23
N ARG A 27 0.43 0.11 14.02
CA ARG A 27 -0.88 0.01 13.36
C ARG A 27 -1.26 -1.43 13.09
N PHE A 28 -0.31 -2.24 12.61
CA PHE A 28 -0.54 -3.67 12.38
C PHE A 28 -0.93 -4.38 13.68
N THR A 29 -0.27 -4.03 14.79
CA THR A 29 -0.59 -4.55 16.12
C THR A 29 -2.02 -4.16 16.52
N VAL A 30 -2.38 -2.89 16.42
CA VAL A 30 -3.73 -2.41 16.76
C VAL A 30 -4.81 -3.05 15.86
N ILE A 31 -4.55 -3.17 14.56
CA ILE A 31 -5.46 -3.86 13.64
C ILE A 31 -5.65 -5.31 14.09
N ALA A 32 -4.56 -6.04 14.38
CA ALA A 32 -4.61 -7.42 14.82
C ALA A 32 -5.42 -7.58 16.12
N ASP A 33 -5.24 -6.69 17.10
CA ASP A 33 -6.01 -6.70 18.35
C ASP A 33 -7.51 -6.52 18.11
N VAL A 34 -7.89 -5.56 17.26
CA VAL A 34 -9.30 -5.30 16.92
C VAL A 34 -9.92 -6.48 16.19
N VAL A 35 -9.22 -7.04 15.19
CA VAL A 35 -9.71 -8.20 14.43
C VAL A 35 -9.82 -9.43 15.32
N ALA A 36 -8.83 -9.66 16.20
CA ALA A 36 -8.85 -10.76 17.17
C ALA A 36 -10.02 -10.66 18.13
N HIS A 37 -10.36 -9.45 18.59
CA HIS A 37 -11.54 -9.23 19.41
C HIS A 37 -12.84 -9.46 18.62
N ALA A 38 -12.94 -8.92 17.41
CA ALA A 38 -14.14 -9.07 16.57
C ALA A 38 -14.41 -10.52 16.16
N GLY A 39 -13.35 -11.31 15.94
CA GLY A 39 -13.42 -12.73 15.59
C GLY A 39 -13.70 -13.68 16.76
N GLN A 40 -13.82 -13.19 18.01
CA GLN A 40 -14.07 -14.06 19.16
C GLN A 40 -15.37 -14.84 19.01
N GLY A 41 -15.30 -16.16 19.21
CA GLY A 41 -16.45 -17.07 19.13
C GLY A 41 -16.81 -17.56 17.73
N ALA A 42 -16.17 -17.05 16.67
CA ALA A 42 -16.27 -17.62 15.33
C ALA A 42 -15.30 -18.81 15.19
N ALA A 43 -15.79 -19.94 14.68
CA ALA A 43 -15.01 -21.18 14.59
C ALA A 43 -13.90 -21.14 13.52
N ASN A 44 -14.13 -20.39 12.43
CA ASN A 44 -13.17 -20.20 11.33
C ASN A 44 -13.35 -18.78 10.74
N PRO A 45 -12.80 -17.75 11.40
CA PRO A 45 -12.94 -16.37 10.95
C PRO A 45 -12.42 -16.15 9.51
N LEU A 46 -13.15 -15.36 8.73
CA LEU A 46 -12.74 -14.96 7.37
C LEU A 46 -12.40 -13.47 7.36
N VAL A 47 -11.16 -13.14 7.00
CA VAL A 47 -10.64 -11.77 7.00
C VAL A 47 -10.16 -11.37 5.60
N ALA A 48 -10.52 -10.17 5.15
CA ALA A 48 -10.00 -9.58 3.91
C ALA A 48 -9.02 -8.43 4.21
N ASP A 49 -7.83 -8.45 3.61
CA ASP A 49 -6.84 -7.37 3.64
C ASP A 49 -6.82 -6.66 2.28
N LEU A 50 -7.39 -5.46 2.24
CA LEU A 50 -7.57 -4.66 1.02
C LEU A 50 -6.36 -3.77 0.75
N GLY A 51 -5.75 -3.93 -0.42
CA GLY A 51 -4.47 -3.33 -0.76
C GLY A 51 -3.34 -3.96 0.04
N CYS A 52 -3.31 -5.30 0.09
CA CYS A 52 -2.41 -6.06 0.96
C CYS A 52 -0.93 -5.92 0.58
N GLY A 53 -0.63 -5.39 -0.62
CA GLY A 53 0.68 -5.40 -1.22
C GLY A 53 1.22 -6.84 -1.28
N PRO A 54 2.42 -7.12 -0.75
CA PRO A 54 2.93 -8.47 -0.71
C PRO A 54 2.24 -9.38 0.31
N GLY A 55 1.35 -8.85 1.18
CA GLY A 55 0.59 -9.62 2.15
C GLY A 55 1.17 -9.61 3.57
N SER A 56 2.01 -8.63 3.93
CA SER A 56 2.69 -8.61 5.25
C SER A 56 1.74 -8.57 6.44
N LEU A 57 0.62 -7.85 6.35
CA LEU A 57 -0.42 -7.84 7.40
C LEU A 57 -1.21 -9.15 7.38
N ALA A 58 -1.74 -9.52 6.21
CA ALA A 58 -2.47 -10.78 6.01
C ALA A 58 -1.71 -12.00 6.56
N ALA A 59 -0.41 -12.13 6.24
CA ALA A 59 0.43 -13.23 6.69
C ALA A 59 0.60 -13.25 8.21
N ARG A 60 0.74 -12.10 8.86
CA ARG A 60 0.85 -12.02 10.32
C ARG A 60 -0.45 -12.43 11.01
N LEU A 61 -1.60 -12.02 10.46
CA LEU A 61 -2.91 -12.45 10.96
C LEU A 61 -3.05 -13.97 10.85
N ALA A 62 -2.71 -14.55 9.70
CA ALA A 62 -2.78 -16.00 9.49
C ALA A 62 -1.79 -16.79 10.37
N VAL A 63 -0.56 -16.29 10.59
CA VAL A 63 0.44 -16.94 11.46
C VAL A 63 0.01 -16.89 12.93
N THR A 64 -0.54 -15.76 13.39
CA THR A 64 -0.98 -15.59 14.78
C THR A 64 -2.29 -16.34 15.05
N HIS A 65 -3.11 -16.52 14.00
CA HIS A 65 -4.39 -17.22 14.06
C HIS A 65 -4.49 -18.31 12.98
N PRO A 66 -3.86 -19.48 13.16
CA PRO A 66 -3.76 -20.51 12.12
C PRO A 66 -5.08 -21.14 11.65
N HIS A 67 -6.17 -20.89 12.36
CA HIS A 67 -7.52 -21.37 12.03
C HIS A 67 -8.34 -20.31 11.29
N TRP A 68 -7.76 -19.16 10.96
CA TRP A 68 -8.42 -18.10 10.20
C TRP A 68 -8.12 -18.27 8.72
N GLU A 69 -9.10 -17.91 7.90
CA GLU A 69 -8.93 -17.76 6.47
C GLU A 69 -8.66 -16.28 6.17
N VAL A 70 -7.51 -15.98 5.56
CA VAL A 70 -7.11 -14.60 5.26
C VAL A 70 -6.94 -14.43 3.76
N VAL A 71 -7.66 -13.45 3.21
CA VAL A 71 -7.69 -13.09 1.79
C VAL A 71 -6.99 -11.76 1.61
N GLY A 72 -5.81 -11.75 1.01
CA GLY A 72 -5.13 -10.52 0.59
C GLY A 72 -5.56 -10.13 -0.82
N VAL A 73 -5.92 -8.86 -1.01
CA VAL A 73 -6.40 -8.31 -2.28
C VAL A 73 -5.48 -7.18 -2.70
N ASP A 74 -4.92 -7.24 -3.91
CA ASP A 74 -4.15 -6.13 -4.47
C ASP A 74 -4.26 -6.09 -5.99
N ALA A 75 -3.95 -4.95 -6.59
CA ALA A 75 -3.90 -4.79 -8.04
C ALA A 75 -2.50 -5.00 -8.61
N ASP A 76 -1.45 -5.01 -7.78
CA ASP A 76 -0.06 -5.15 -8.23
C ASP A 76 0.35 -6.64 -8.35
N PRO A 77 0.47 -7.18 -9.59
CA PRO A 77 0.84 -8.57 -9.79
C PRO A 77 2.25 -8.91 -9.29
N LEU A 78 3.17 -7.93 -9.24
CA LEU A 78 4.52 -8.15 -8.72
C LEU A 78 4.51 -8.38 -7.22
N LEU A 79 3.77 -7.56 -6.46
CA LEU A 79 3.65 -7.71 -5.02
C LEU A 79 2.96 -9.03 -4.67
N LEU A 80 1.89 -9.38 -5.38
CA LEU A 80 1.22 -10.65 -5.17
C LEU A 80 2.11 -11.85 -5.54
N ALA A 81 2.96 -11.73 -6.56
CA ALA A 81 3.93 -12.78 -6.89
C ALA A 81 5.00 -12.97 -5.79
N LEU A 82 5.43 -11.88 -5.13
CA LEU A 82 6.29 -11.93 -3.95
C LEU A 82 5.59 -12.66 -2.80
N GLY A 83 4.36 -12.25 -2.48
CA GLY A 83 3.55 -12.86 -1.43
C GLY A 83 3.33 -14.35 -1.65
N ARG A 84 2.98 -14.77 -2.88
CA ARG A 84 2.79 -16.19 -3.22
C ARG A 84 4.07 -17.01 -3.05
N ALA A 85 5.23 -16.44 -3.39
CA ALA A 85 6.51 -17.12 -3.24
C ALA A 85 6.98 -17.21 -1.77
N SER A 86 6.59 -16.25 -0.93
CA SER A 86 6.94 -16.18 0.49
C SER A 86 6.00 -17.03 1.36
N TYR A 87 4.68 -16.85 1.19
CA TYR A 87 3.67 -17.38 2.10
C TYR A 87 2.99 -18.66 1.60
N GLY A 88 3.17 -19.03 0.34
CA GLY A 88 2.56 -20.22 -0.25
C GLY A 88 1.03 -20.19 -0.09
N SER A 89 0.48 -21.20 0.59
CA SER A 89 -0.95 -21.32 0.87
C SER A 89 -1.37 -20.76 2.23
N THR A 90 -0.49 -20.10 2.97
CA THR A 90 -0.80 -19.53 4.29
C THR A 90 -1.88 -18.43 4.21
N ILE A 91 -1.88 -17.69 3.10
CA ILE A 91 -2.89 -16.68 2.77
C ILE A 91 -3.35 -16.87 1.33
N ARG A 92 -4.60 -16.52 1.03
CA ARG A 92 -5.10 -16.49 -0.35
C ARG A 92 -4.90 -15.10 -0.94
N LEU A 93 -4.18 -15.01 -2.05
CA LEU A 93 -3.85 -13.74 -2.72
C LEU A 93 -4.64 -13.58 -4.01
N VAL A 94 -5.49 -12.56 -4.07
CA VAL A 94 -6.40 -12.24 -5.18
C VAL A 94 -5.90 -10.99 -5.90
N GLU A 95 -5.77 -11.10 -7.23
CA GLU A 95 -5.42 -9.97 -8.10
C GLU A 95 -6.70 -9.32 -8.63
N THR A 96 -7.02 -8.12 -8.16
CA THR A 96 -8.15 -7.33 -8.67
C THR A 96 -8.02 -5.86 -8.26
N VAL A 97 -8.69 -4.97 -8.98
CA VAL A 97 -8.76 -3.55 -8.65
C VAL A 97 -9.98 -3.32 -7.77
N ILE A 98 -9.75 -2.86 -6.53
CA ILE A 98 -10.83 -2.59 -5.57
C ILE A 98 -11.75 -1.49 -6.14
N GLY A 99 -13.06 -1.76 -6.12
CA GLY A 99 -14.08 -0.80 -6.57
C GLY A 99 -14.41 -0.84 -8.06
N THR A 100 -13.77 -1.71 -8.87
CA THR A 100 -14.18 -1.93 -10.26
C THR A 100 -15.24 -3.02 -10.36
N ASP A 101 -16.03 -3.03 -11.43
CA ASP A 101 -17.01 -4.10 -11.68
C ASP A 101 -16.37 -5.50 -11.57
N GLY A 102 -17.03 -6.42 -10.85
CA GLY A 102 -16.55 -7.79 -10.67
C GLY A 102 -15.54 -7.97 -9.52
N TRP A 103 -15.11 -6.91 -8.83
CA TRP A 103 -14.04 -7.03 -7.83
C TRP A 103 -14.44 -7.88 -6.61
N ILE A 104 -15.71 -7.86 -6.22
CA ILE A 104 -16.24 -8.66 -5.10
C ILE A 104 -16.34 -10.13 -5.52
N GLU A 105 -16.81 -10.39 -6.74
CA GLU A 105 -16.92 -11.72 -7.31
C GLU A 105 -15.55 -12.38 -7.42
N ALA A 106 -14.52 -11.62 -7.79
CA ALA A 106 -13.13 -12.07 -7.81
C ALA A 106 -12.61 -12.51 -6.42
N LEU A 107 -13.22 -12.02 -5.34
CA LEU A 107 -12.85 -12.47 -4.00
C LEU A 107 -13.32 -13.90 -3.73
N GLU A 108 -14.27 -14.48 -4.47
CA GLU A 108 -14.75 -15.86 -4.29
C GLU A 108 -15.10 -16.20 -2.83
N LEU A 109 -15.75 -15.27 -2.12
CA LEU A 109 -16.07 -15.45 -0.70
C LEU A 109 -17.14 -16.53 -0.53
N SER A 110 -16.83 -17.54 0.29
CA SER A 110 -17.76 -18.63 0.61
C SER A 110 -18.76 -18.28 1.72
N ARG A 111 -18.47 -17.23 2.50
CA ARG A 111 -19.24 -16.77 3.65
C ARG A 111 -18.98 -15.28 3.91
N PRO A 112 -19.84 -14.60 4.70
CA PRO A 112 -19.60 -13.23 5.13
C PRO A 112 -18.27 -13.08 5.88
N LEU A 113 -17.69 -11.88 5.80
CA LEU A 113 -16.43 -11.51 6.44
C LEU A 113 -16.63 -11.24 7.93
N ASP A 114 -15.73 -11.75 8.76
CA ASP A 114 -15.61 -11.38 10.17
C ASP A 114 -14.92 -10.02 10.33
N ALA A 115 -13.95 -9.76 9.46
CA ALA A 115 -13.29 -8.47 9.39
C ALA A 115 -12.81 -8.12 7.99
N VAL A 116 -12.75 -6.83 7.73
CA VAL A 116 -12.03 -6.24 6.60
C VAL A 116 -11.00 -5.29 7.17
N VAL A 117 -9.78 -5.39 6.70
CA VAL A 117 -8.68 -4.51 7.09
C VAL A 117 -8.12 -3.83 5.86
N SER A 118 -7.59 -2.63 6.04
CA SER A 118 -6.74 -1.98 5.06
C SER A 118 -5.72 -1.12 5.79
N SER A 119 -4.51 -1.06 5.24
CA SER A 119 -3.47 -0.16 5.73
C SER A 119 -2.86 0.57 4.56
N THR A 120 -3.01 1.88 4.52
CA THR A 120 -2.41 2.77 3.52
C THR A 120 -2.71 2.36 2.07
N ALA A 121 -3.98 2.08 1.76
CA ALA A 121 -4.39 1.70 0.41
C ALA A 121 -5.67 2.41 -0.06
N LEU A 122 -6.71 2.48 0.76
CA LEU A 122 -8.02 2.98 0.32
C LEU A 122 -8.01 4.48 -0.04
N HIS A 123 -7.05 5.27 0.45
CA HIS A 123 -6.86 6.67 0.06
C HIS A 123 -6.54 6.88 -1.43
N TYR A 124 -6.14 5.85 -2.18
CA TYR A 124 -5.95 5.96 -3.62
C TYR A 124 -7.27 5.97 -4.40
N LEU A 125 -8.39 5.58 -3.78
CA LEU A 125 -9.69 5.58 -4.43
C LEU A 125 -10.26 6.99 -4.50
N PRO A 126 -10.87 7.38 -5.63
CA PRO A 126 -11.70 8.58 -5.69
C PRO A 126 -12.81 8.51 -4.64
N GLU A 127 -13.19 9.66 -4.05
CA GLU A 127 -14.18 9.74 -2.96
C GLU A 127 -15.47 8.95 -3.25
N LYS A 128 -16.03 9.11 -4.46
CA LYS A 128 -17.23 8.39 -4.87
C LYS A 128 -17.02 6.86 -4.82
N SER A 129 -15.92 6.37 -5.38
CA SER A 129 -15.58 4.94 -5.37
C SER A 129 -15.30 4.44 -3.95
N LEU A 130 -14.68 5.25 -3.10
CA LEU A 130 -14.44 4.91 -1.69
C LEU A 130 -15.76 4.72 -0.93
N LEU A 131 -16.73 5.61 -1.12
CA LEU A 131 -18.05 5.50 -0.51
C LEU A 131 -18.81 4.24 -1.00
N GLU A 132 -18.75 3.96 -2.30
CA GLU A 132 -19.32 2.74 -2.89
C GLU A 132 -18.68 1.48 -2.31
N VAL A 133 -17.34 1.46 -2.21
CA VAL A 133 -16.59 0.35 -1.60
C VAL A 133 -16.99 0.18 -0.13
N TYR A 134 -17.10 1.24 0.67
CA TYR A 134 -17.57 1.10 2.06
C TYR A 134 -19.00 0.56 2.16
N GLY A 135 -19.90 0.98 1.26
CA GLY A 135 -21.25 0.44 1.17
C GLY A 135 -21.26 -1.06 0.84
N GLN A 136 -20.42 -1.48 -0.12
CA GLN A 136 -20.26 -2.89 -0.49
C GLN A 136 -19.68 -3.72 0.66
N LEU A 137 -18.62 -3.23 1.31
CA LEU A 137 -17.96 -3.91 2.43
C LEU A 137 -18.92 -4.10 3.61
N HIS A 138 -19.79 -3.13 3.87
CA HIS A 138 -20.83 -3.27 4.89
C HIS A 138 -21.77 -4.46 4.62
N GLN A 139 -22.09 -4.74 3.36
CA GLN A 139 -22.92 -5.89 2.98
C GLN A 139 -22.16 -7.23 3.05
N LEU A 140 -20.84 -7.20 2.88
CA LEU A 140 -19.99 -8.40 2.97
C LEU A 140 -19.69 -8.81 4.41
N LEU A 141 -19.75 -7.89 5.36
CA LEU A 141 -19.51 -8.17 6.77
C LEU A 141 -20.70 -8.93 7.38
N ARG A 142 -20.42 -9.93 8.22
CA ARG A 142 -21.46 -10.50 9.09
C ARG A 142 -21.96 -9.45 10.10
N PRO A 143 -23.13 -9.66 10.72
CA PRO A 143 -23.50 -8.90 11.92
C PRO A 143 -22.39 -8.93 12.98
N GLY A 144 -21.99 -7.74 13.44
CA GLY A 144 -20.90 -7.57 14.40
C GLY A 144 -19.48 -7.72 13.82
N GLY A 145 -19.33 -7.89 12.51
CA GLY A 145 -18.03 -7.81 11.84
C GLY A 145 -17.50 -6.38 11.78
N VAL A 146 -16.19 -6.24 11.57
CA VAL A 146 -15.51 -4.93 11.64
C VAL A 146 -14.78 -4.56 10.35
N LEU A 147 -14.82 -3.28 10.00
CA LEU A 147 -13.91 -2.68 9.03
C LEU A 147 -12.87 -1.85 9.79
N VAL A 148 -11.59 -2.14 9.60
CA VAL A 148 -10.48 -1.38 10.20
C VAL A 148 -9.62 -0.79 9.09
N ASN A 149 -9.78 0.51 8.84
CA ASN A 149 -8.98 1.24 7.86
C ASN A 149 -7.91 2.09 8.56
N ALA A 150 -6.64 1.68 8.47
CA ALA A 150 -5.50 2.42 8.99
C ALA A 150 -4.87 3.27 7.88
N ASP A 151 -5.45 4.45 7.65
CA ASP A 151 -4.99 5.36 6.61
C ASP A 151 -4.58 6.74 7.13
N HIS A 152 -3.92 7.53 6.28
CA HIS A 152 -3.60 8.92 6.55
C HIS A 152 -4.53 9.80 5.72
N PHE A 153 -5.43 10.49 6.41
CA PHE A 153 -6.15 11.60 5.81
C PHE A 153 -5.38 12.86 6.15
N LEU A 154 -4.85 13.54 5.13
CA LEU A 154 -4.28 14.87 5.32
C LEU A 154 -5.44 15.81 5.69
N PRO A 155 -5.38 16.51 6.83
CA PRO A 155 -6.39 17.49 7.15
C PRO A 155 -6.44 18.56 6.05
N GLU A 156 -7.63 18.90 5.57
CA GLU A 156 -7.82 20.01 4.62
C GLU A 156 -7.41 21.35 5.23
N ASP A 157 -7.52 21.45 6.56
CA ASP A 157 -7.10 22.62 7.33
C ASP A 157 -5.56 22.70 7.44
N ALA A 158 -5.00 23.85 7.04
CA ALA A 158 -3.57 24.07 7.01
C ALA A 158 -2.91 24.01 8.41
N ALA A 159 -3.61 24.44 9.46
CA ALA A 159 -3.07 24.39 10.83
C ALA A 159 -3.04 22.95 11.36
N LEU A 160 -4.09 22.17 11.10
CA LEU A 160 -4.12 20.74 11.43
C LEU A 160 -3.07 19.95 10.63
N SER A 161 -2.86 20.28 9.35
CA SER A 161 -1.82 19.66 8.53
C SER A 161 -0.42 19.95 9.08
N ALA A 162 -0.12 21.21 9.43
CA ALA A 162 1.15 21.58 10.05
C ALA A 162 1.37 20.88 11.41
N LEU A 163 0.33 20.81 12.24
CA LEU A 163 0.36 20.11 13.52
C LEU A 163 0.61 18.61 13.34
N THR A 164 -0.06 17.98 12.38
CA THR A 164 0.12 16.56 12.04
C THR A 164 1.55 16.28 11.61
N GLY A 165 2.14 17.16 10.77
CA GLY A 165 3.53 17.08 10.38
C GLY A 165 4.51 17.18 11.55
N GLU A 166 4.31 18.14 12.47
CA GLU A 166 5.16 18.31 13.65
C GLU A 166 5.05 17.11 14.62
N VAL A 167 3.83 16.61 14.87
CA VAL A 167 3.61 15.42 15.72
C VAL A 167 4.30 14.19 15.12
N GLY A 168 4.15 13.97 13.81
CA GLY A 168 4.80 12.87 13.10
C GLY A 168 6.33 12.96 13.19
N ARG A 169 6.90 14.15 12.97
CA ARG A 169 8.33 14.42 13.10
C ARG A 169 8.85 14.11 14.51
N ARG A 170 8.17 14.60 15.54
CA ARG A 170 8.53 14.36 16.96
C ARG A 170 8.41 12.88 17.34
N ALA A 171 7.42 12.17 16.81
CA ALA A 171 7.27 10.73 17.03
C ALA A 171 8.43 9.94 16.42
N ALA A 172 8.87 10.29 15.21
CA ALA A 172 10.03 9.69 14.57
C ALA A 172 11.33 9.93 15.38
N GLU A 173 11.54 11.15 15.88
CA GLU A 173 12.68 11.47 16.75
C GLU A 173 12.70 10.61 18.02
N ARG A 174 11.56 10.45 18.70
CA ARG A 174 11.46 9.63 19.92
C ARG A 174 11.78 8.15 19.66
N ARG A 175 11.54 7.66 18.45
CA ARG A 175 11.81 6.27 18.05
C ARG A 175 13.23 6.05 17.54
N GLY A 176 14.06 7.10 17.51
CA GLY A 176 15.44 7.02 17.01
C GLY A 176 15.53 6.83 15.49
N VAL A 177 14.46 7.11 14.74
CA VAL A 177 14.47 7.10 13.28
C VAL A 177 15.05 8.44 12.82
N PRO A 178 16.17 8.48 12.06
CA PRO A 178 16.76 9.74 11.61
C PRO A 178 15.74 10.52 10.77
N GLY A 179 15.29 11.67 11.27
CA GLY A 179 14.36 12.55 10.57
C GLY A 179 14.95 13.02 9.24
N ARG A 180 14.61 12.34 8.15
CA ARG A 180 14.79 12.88 6.80
C ARG A 180 13.54 13.64 6.43
N SER A 181 13.76 14.84 5.87
CA SER A 181 12.73 15.80 5.48
C SER A 181 11.52 15.13 4.83
N ALA A 182 10.33 15.44 5.32
CA ALA A 182 9.07 15.15 4.66
C ALA A 182 9.21 15.37 3.15
N CYS A 183 8.74 14.41 2.34
CA CYS A 183 8.44 14.69 0.95
C CYS A 183 7.52 15.91 0.95
N ARG A 184 8.04 17.07 0.54
CA ARG A 184 7.20 18.24 0.29
C ARG A 184 6.18 17.79 -0.74
N ALA A 185 4.90 17.93 -0.42
CA ALA A 185 3.87 17.97 -1.45
C ALA A 185 4.36 18.94 -2.54
N ALA A 186 4.30 18.51 -3.79
CA ALA A 186 4.61 19.38 -4.91
C ALA A 186 3.73 20.64 -4.76
N PRO A 187 4.29 21.86 -4.87
CA PRO A 187 3.49 23.07 -4.72
C PRO A 187 2.43 23.11 -5.82
N THR A 188 1.16 23.02 -5.42
CA THR A 188 0.00 23.35 -6.24
C THR A 188 -0.10 24.88 -6.31
N GLY A 189 0.63 25.48 -7.24
CA GLY A 189 0.58 26.92 -7.50
C GLY A 189 0.72 27.20 -9.00
N PRO A 190 0.02 28.22 -9.53
CA PRO A 190 0.00 28.51 -10.96
C PRO A 190 1.41 28.88 -11.47
N LEU A 191 1.79 28.29 -12.60
CA LEU A 191 3.07 28.51 -13.29
C LEU A 191 3.19 29.97 -13.77
N GLY A 192 3.75 30.83 -12.93
CA GLY A 192 4.08 32.20 -13.29
C GLY A 192 5.07 32.79 -12.29
N GLY A 193 6.36 32.63 -12.53
CA GLY A 193 7.40 33.27 -11.72
C GLY A 193 8.79 32.63 -11.86
N GLU A 194 9.78 33.47 -12.08
CA GLU A 194 11.18 33.25 -12.43
C GLU A 194 11.92 32.03 -11.81
N ARG A 195 12.73 31.37 -12.65
CA ARG A 195 13.54 30.19 -12.30
C ARG A 195 14.72 30.58 -11.40
N PRO A 196 14.94 29.94 -10.24
CA PRO A 196 16.20 30.08 -9.51
C PRO A 196 17.33 29.29 -10.20
N ASN A 197 18.55 29.80 -10.02
CA ASN A 197 19.79 29.46 -10.71
C ASN A 197 20.17 27.96 -10.68
N ARG A 198 20.59 27.40 -11.83
CA ARG A 198 21.03 25.98 -11.95
C ARG A 198 22.46 25.76 -11.42
N PRO A 199 22.74 24.71 -10.64
CA PRO A 199 24.10 24.26 -10.36
C PRO A 199 24.81 23.72 -11.61
N ARG A 200 26.13 23.91 -11.67
CA ARG A 200 26.99 23.86 -12.86
C ARG A 200 27.31 22.47 -13.46
N ASN A 201 26.62 21.39 -13.10
CA ASN A 201 26.99 20.03 -13.52
C ASN A 201 25.85 19.15 -14.07
N TRP A 202 24.69 19.70 -14.43
CA TRP A 202 23.62 18.92 -15.07
C TRP A 202 23.86 18.77 -16.59
N ARG A 203 24.41 17.63 -17.02
CA ARG A 203 24.44 17.26 -18.45
C ARG A 203 23.02 16.85 -18.88
N SER A 204 22.45 17.60 -19.81
CA SER A 204 21.12 17.38 -20.36
C SER A 204 21.08 16.14 -21.28
N CYS A 205 20.27 15.14 -20.96
CA CYS A 205 19.77 14.21 -21.98
C CYS A 205 18.72 14.95 -22.83
N ARG A 206 19.02 15.17 -24.11
CA ARG A 206 18.08 15.75 -25.08
C ARG A 206 17.10 14.67 -25.59
N PRO A 207 15.87 15.04 -25.95
CA PRO A 207 14.85 14.13 -26.45
C PRO A 207 15.10 13.76 -27.92
N LYS A 208 15.79 12.64 -28.20
CA LYS A 208 15.82 12.04 -29.54
C LYS A 208 15.72 10.51 -29.62
N ASP A 209 15.67 9.75 -28.52
CA ASP A 209 15.58 8.29 -28.58
C ASP A 209 14.20 7.73 -28.18
N LYS A 210 13.21 7.89 -29.06
CA LYS A 210 11.92 7.17 -28.98
C LYS A 210 11.95 5.79 -29.65
N ARG A 211 13.10 5.09 -29.69
CA ARG A 211 13.24 3.80 -30.40
C ARG A 211 13.83 2.64 -29.59
N ALA A 212 13.88 2.72 -28.26
CA ALA A 212 14.55 1.72 -27.43
C ALA A 212 13.64 0.80 -26.57
N CYS A 213 12.34 0.72 -26.82
CA CYS A 213 11.47 -0.25 -26.15
C CYS A 213 10.71 -1.09 -27.19
N ARG A 214 11.35 -2.15 -27.67
CA ARG A 214 10.67 -3.32 -28.27
C ARG A 214 10.96 -4.56 -27.43
N PRO A 215 10.02 -5.52 -27.32
CA PRO A 215 10.24 -6.75 -26.57
C PRO A 215 11.29 -7.60 -27.29
N GLY A 216 12.39 -7.94 -26.59
CA GLY A 216 13.42 -8.86 -27.12
C GLY A 216 14.89 -8.47 -26.91
N ALA A 217 15.20 -7.29 -26.35
CA ALA A 217 16.59 -6.91 -26.12
C ALA A 217 17.13 -7.45 -24.78
N ARG A 218 18.07 -8.39 -24.85
CA ARG A 218 18.95 -8.80 -23.74
C ARG A 218 19.89 -7.64 -23.40
N THR A 219 19.67 -6.95 -22.30
CA THR A 219 20.72 -6.24 -21.54
C THR A 219 20.28 -6.14 -20.09
N THR A 220 20.83 -7.05 -19.28
CA THR A 220 20.67 -7.13 -17.84
C THR A 220 21.60 -6.14 -17.15
N ARG A 221 21.15 -4.90 -16.98
CA ARG A 221 21.52 -3.96 -15.89
C ARG A 221 20.92 -2.58 -16.19
N ASN A 222 20.32 -1.97 -15.17
CA ASN A 222 19.87 -0.56 -15.05
C ASN A 222 18.38 -0.19 -15.14
N CYS A 223 17.43 -1.07 -15.45
CA CYS A 223 16.00 -0.68 -15.32
C CYS A 223 15.49 -0.76 -13.87
N GLN A 224 15.97 -1.73 -13.07
CA GLN A 224 15.56 -1.87 -11.66
C GLN A 224 16.14 -0.77 -10.74
N ASP A 225 17.37 -0.32 -10.98
CA ASP A 225 18.00 0.75 -10.18
C ASP A 225 17.39 2.14 -10.44
N LEU A 226 16.81 2.36 -11.62
CA LEU A 226 16.13 3.61 -11.96
C LEU A 226 14.76 3.75 -11.27
N TRP A 227 14.09 2.63 -11.01
CA TRP A 227 12.83 2.60 -10.27
C TRP A 227 13.04 2.94 -8.79
N MET A 228 14.08 2.39 -8.15
CA MET A 228 14.43 2.66 -6.75
C MET A 228 14.93 4.10 -6.49
N ARG A 229 15.48 4.78 -7.50
CA ARG A 229 16.02 6.14 -7.34
C ARG A 229 15.04 7.28 -7.66
N SER A 230 13.94 7.01 -8.36
CA SER A 230 13.14 8.08 -8.94
C SER A 230 11.82 8.38 -8.23
N GLY A 231 11.29 7.50 -7.36
CA GLY A 231 10.15 7.82 -6.47
C GLY A 231 8.98 8.58 -7.13
N CYS A 232 8.78 8.40 -8.44
CA CYS A 232 7.82 9.14 -9.25
C CYS A 232 7.02 8.13 -10.05
N LEU A 233 5.78 7.92 -9.64
CA LEU A 233 4.75 7.37 -10.51
C LEU A 233 4.55 8.34 -11.67
N LEU A 234 4.64 7.80 -12.88
CA LEU A 234 4.21 8.45 -14.10
C LEU A 234 2.69 8.67 -14.01
N ALA A 235 2.26 9.91 -13.83
CA ALA A 235 0.91 10.31 -14.20
C ALA A 235 0.86 10.31 -15.74
N GLY A 236 0.19 9.32 -16.31
CA GLY A 236 -0.20 9.36 -17.72
C GLY A 236 -1.36 10.34 -17.86
N GLU A 237 -1.11 11.50 -18.46
CA GLU A 237 -2.18 12.36 -18.97
C GLU A 237 -2.80 11.68 -20.20
N GLY A 238 -4.07 11.30 -20.08
CA GLY A 238 -4.90 10.96 -21.22
C GLY A 238 -5.39 12.24 -21.89
N THR A 239 -5.04 12.40 -23.16
CA THR A 239 -5.77 13.24 -24.12
C THR A 239 -6.94 12.48 -24.71
#